data_AF-A0A958QZG8-F1
#
_entry.id   AF-A0A958QZG8-F1
#
_cell.length_a   1.000
_cell.length_b   1.000
_cell.length_c   1.000
_cell.angle_alpha   90.00
_cell.angle_beta   90.00
_cell.angle_gamma   90.00
#
_symmetry.space_group_name_H-M   'P 1'
#
loop_
_entity.id
_entity.type
_entity.pdbx_description
1 polymer ?
#
loop_
_entity_poly.entity_id
_entity_poly.type
_entity_poly.pdbx_seq_one_letter_code
_entity_poly.pdbx_strand_id
1 'polypeptide(L)'
;MKLDLNQDCLLEAITLVYQLTGITLATSRSSMIEGRLRKRVHALNLDNYHDYLKIVKIDKNEQEIFVDLVTTNETYFYRTPRIWDYIEKKLLPSWFQSNPKAVFTAWSAAASSGEEAHTLAILCQAFKDKNP
;
A
#
# COMPACT_ATOMS: atom_id res chain seq x y z
N MET A 1 -7.91 24.94 19.64
CA MET A 1 -8.10 23.72 20.44
C MET A 1 -7.19 22.65 19.85
N LYS A 2 -6.29 22.03 20.62
CA LYS A 2 -5.45 20.93 20.08
C LYS A 2 -6.36 19.72 19.89
N LEU A 3 -6.60 19.35 18.63
CA LEU A 3 -7.25 18.10 18.29
C LEU A 3 -6.26 16.99 18.65
N ASP A 4 -6.52 16.25 19.73
CA ASP A 4 -5.65 15.18 20.23
C ASP A 4 -6.35 13.82 20.09
N LEU A 5 -5.62 12.83 19.58
CA LEU A 5 -6.13 11.47 19.43
C LEU A 5 -5.90 10.73 20.75
N ASN A 6 -6.93 10.70 21.59
CA ASN A 6 -6.84 9.99 22.87
C ASN A 6 -6.67 8.47 22.68
N GLN A 7 -6.30 7.79 23.78
CA GLN A 7 -5.99 6.36 23.76
C GLN A 7 -7.17 5.50 23.28
N ASP A 8 -8.39 5.83 23.66
CA ASP A 8 -9.59 5.07 23.27
C ASP A 8 -9.84 5.17 21.76
N CYS A 9 -9.80 6.38 21.21
CA CYS A 9 -9.95 6.62 19.77
C CYS A 9 -8.81 5.96 18.98
N LEU A 10 -7.59 5.95 19.51
CA LEU A 10 -6.46 5.27 18.88
C LEU A 10 -6.70 3.75 18.80
N LEU A 11 -7.10 3.12 19.90
CA LEU A 11 -7.38 1.68 19.93
C LEU A 11 -8.56 1.30 19.03
N GLU A 12 -9.58 2.15 19.00
CA GLU A 12 -10.72 2.00 18.10
C GLU A 12 -10.29 2.09 16.63
N ALA A 13 -9.49 3.09 16.26
CA ALA A 13 -8.95 3.21 14.91
C ALA A 13 -8.12 2.00 14.51
N ILE A 14 -7.21 1.51 15.39
CA ILE A 14 -6.41 0.31 15.12
C ILE A 14 -7.30 -0.92 14.91
N THR A 15 -8.34 -1.06 15.73
CA THR A 15 -9.30 -2.17 15.61
C THR A 15 -10.08 -2.10 14.31
N LEU A 16 -10.54 -0.91 13.90
CA LEU A 16 -11.21 -0.70 12.62
C LEU A 16 -10.30 -1.04 11.44
N VAL A 17 -9.03 -0.64 11.48
CA VAL A 17 -8.05 -1.02 10.45
C VAL A 17 -7.93 -2.53 10.34
N TYR A 18 -7.76 -3.21 11.48
CA TYR A 18 -7.64 -4.66 11.49
C TYR A 18 -8.91 -5.34 10.96
N GLN A 19 -10.09 -4.89 11.36
CA GLN A 19 -11.36 -5.42 10.90
C GLN A 19 -11.58 -5.23 9.39
N LEU A 20 -11.16 -4.09 8.84
CA LEU A 20 -11.36 -3.75 7.42
C LEU A 20 -10.29 -4.38 6.50
N THR A 21 -9.06 -4.59 7.00
CA THR A 21 -7.90 -4.91 6.13
C THR A 21 -7.07 -6.11 6.58
N GLY A 22 -7.22 -6.56 7.84
CA GLY A 22 -6.32 -7.53 8.46
C GLY A 22 -4.95 -6.98 8.87
N ILE A 23 -4.68 -5.69 8.68
CA ILE A 23 -3.39 -5.07 9.04
C ILE A 23 -3.33 -4.81 10.54
N THR A 24 -2.30 -5.34 11.20
CA THR A 24 -2.00 -5.04 12.60
C THR A 24 -1.14 -3.78 12.71
N LEU A 25 -1.70 -2.72 13.30
CA LEU A 25 -0.96 -1.50 13.61
C LEU A 25 -0.54 -1.47 15.08
N ALA A 26 0.74 -1.16 15.33
CA ALA A 26 1.25 -0.96 16.68
C ALA A 26 0.84 0.44 17.20
N THR A 27 0.56 0.54 18.51
CA THR A 27 0.25 1.81 19.19
C THR A 27 1.38 2.83 19.10
N SER A 28 2.63 2.38 18.90
CA SER A 28 3.79 3.25 18.64
C SER A 28 3.67 4.09 17.37
N ARG A 29 2.73 3.76 16.47
CA ARG A 29 2.42 4.53 15.25
C ARG A 29 1.34 5.59 15.47
N SER A 30 0.98 5.91 16.71
CA SER A 30 -0.07 6.87 17.06
C SER A 30 0.10 8.23 16.38
N SER A 31 1.31 8.79 16.36
CA SER A 31 1.61 10.08 15.72
C SER A 31 1.37 10.07 14.20
N MET A 32 1.66 8.94 13.55
CA MET A 32 1.37 8.76 12.12
C MET A 32 -0.14 8.71 11.88
N ILE A 33 -0.86 7.91 12.65
CA ILE A 33 -2.32 7.77 12.54
C ILE A 33 -2.98 9.13 12.77
N GLU A 34 -2.65 9.79 13.89
CA GLU A 34 -3.18 11.10 14.25
C GLU A 34 -2.92 12.14 13.15
N GLY A 35 -1.67 12.23 12.67
CA GLY A 35 -1.29 13.20 11.65
C GLY A 35 -2.01 13.01 10.32
N ARG A 36 -2.25 11.75 9.92
CA ARG A 36 -2.96 11.43 8.67
C ARG A 36 -4.47 11.64 8.79
N LEU A 37 -5.06 11.27 9.93
CA LEU A 37 -6.50 11.49 10.19
C LEU A 37 -6.83 12.97 10.40
N ARG A 38 -5.93 13.76 11.00
CA ARG A 38 -6.17 15.19 11.31
C ARG A 38 -6.64 15.99 10.09
N LYS A 39 -6.04 15.76 8.92
CA LYS A 39 -6.41 16.44 7.68
C LYS A 39 -7.85 16.11 7.27
N ARG A 40 -8.27 14.86 7.44
CA ARG A 40 -9.63 14.41 7.09
C ARG A 40 -10.68 14.94 8.06
N VAL A 41 -10.40 14.89 9.36
CA VAL A 41 -11.28 15.46 10.41
C VAL A 41 -11.55 16.94 10.15
N HIS A 42 -10.49 17.70 9.81
CA HIS A 42 -10.64 19.12 9.49
C HIS A 42 -11.42 19.36 8.19
N ALA A 43 -11.17 18.55 7.15
CA ALA A 43 -11.90 18.65 5.88
C ALA A 43 -13.41 18.40 6.02
N LEU A 44 -13.82 17.61 7.02
CA LEU A 44 -15.22 17.33 7.35
C LEU A 44 -15.80 18.31 8.38
N ASN A 45 -15.06 19.35 8.78
CA ASN A 45 -15.45 20.30 9.82
C ASN A 45 -15.85 19.64 11.15
N LEU A 46 -15.14 18.59 11.54
CA LEU A 46 -15.39 17.86 12.79
C LEU A 46 -14.47 18.38 13.91
N ASP A 47 -14.99 18.39 15.13
CA ASP A 47 -14.28 18.89 16.31
C ASP A 47 -13.46 17.83 17.07
N ASN A 48 -13.63 16.54 16.71
CA ASN A 48 -12.95 15.43 17.38
C ASN A 48 -12.84 14.18 16.48
N TYR A 49 -11.90 13.30 16.84
CA TYR A 49 -11.65 12.05 16.11
C TYR A 49 -12.77 11.01 16.29
N HIS A 50 -13.44 11.01 17.44
CA HIS A 50 -14.49 10.03 17.73
C HIS A 50 -15.69 10.18 16.78
N ASP A 51 -16.11 11.41 16.47
CA ASP A 51 -17.19 11.66 15.51
C ASP A 51 -16.78 11.24 14.09
N TYR A 52 -15.51 11.41 13.73
CA TYR A 52 -15.01 10.86 12.47
C TYR A 52 -15.06 9.33 12.44
N LEU A 53 -14.64 8.65 13.50
CA LEU A 53 -14.71 7.18 13.57
C LEU A 53 -16.14 6.64 13.52
N LYS A 54 -17.13 7.37 14.05
CA LYS A 54 -18.55 7.03 13.87
C LYS A 54 -18.96 7.05 12.40
N ILE A 55 -18.54 8.07 11.65
CA ILE A 55 -18.83 8.18 10.21
C ILE A 55 -18.19 7.02 9.46
N VAL A 56 -16.93 6.71 9.75
CA VAL A 56 -16.22 5.55 9.17
C VAL A 56 -16.98 4.25 9.40
N LYS A 57 -17.66 4.06 10.54
CA LYS A 57 -18.42 2.81 10.77
C LYS A 57 -19.68 2.65 9.90
N ILE A 58 -20.22 3.74 9.38
CA ILE A 58 -21.51 3.73 8.65
C ILE A 58 -21.38 4.02 7.16
N ASP A 59 -20.40 4.83 6.76
CA ASP A 59 -20.19 5.24 5.36
C ASP A 59 -19.04 4.44 4.74
N LYS A 60 -19.38 3.60 3.74
CA LYS A 60 -18.40 2.79 3.01
C LYS A 60 -17.35 3.62 2.28
N ASN A 61 -17.71 4.79 1.75
CA ASN A 61 -16.74 5.63 1.06
C ASN A 61 -15.72 6.18 2.06
N GLU A 62 -16.15 6.56 3.26
CA GLU A 62 -15.23 6.98 4.31
C GLU A 62 -14.39 5.83 4.88
N GLN A 63 -14.88 4.58 4.84
CA GLN A 63 -14.05 3.41 5.18
C GLN A 63 -12.85 3.28 4.25
N GLU A 64 -13.06 3.40 2.94
CA GLU A 64 -11.99 3.32 1.95
C GLU A 64 -10.97 4.45 2.17
N ILE A 65 -11.44 5.68 2.34
CA ILE A 65 -10.58 6.84 2.61
C ILE A 65 -9.81 6.67 3.92
N PHE A 66 -10.47 6.19 4.98
CA PHE A 66 -9.83 5.92 6.27
C PHE A 66 -8.71 4.90 6.13
N VAL A 67 -8.97 3.77 5.46
CA VAL A 67 -7.99 2.72 5.21
C VAL A 67 -6.79 3.27 4.42
N ASP A 68 -7.03 4.01 3.35
CA ASP A 68 -5.96 4.61 2.54
C ASP A 68 -5.12 5.61 3.34
N LEU A 69 -5.75 6.40 4.22
CA LEU A 69 -5.02 7.33 5.08
C LEU A 69 -4.11 6.59 6.06
N VAL A 70 -4.57 5.53 6.71
CA VAL A 70 -3.81 4.88 7.80
C VAL A 70 -2.85 3.78 7.31
N THR A 71 -3.00 3.32 6.07
CA THR A 71 -2.08 2.37 5.43
C THR A 71 -0.97 3.08 4.65
N THR A 72 0.12 2.39 4.34
CA THR A 72 1.27 2.99 3.63
C THR A 72 1.33 2.47 2.21
N ASN A 73 0.78 3.24 1.28
CA ASN A 73 0.78 2.98 -0.16
C ASN A 73 2.01 3.63 -0.81
N GLU A 74 3.22 3.31 -0.35
CA GLU A 74 4.45 3.80 -0.98
C GLU A 74 4.86 2.84 -2.10
N THR A 75 4.90 3.34 -3.34
CA THR A 75 5.34 2.61 -4.53
C THR A 75 5.98 3.60 -5.51
N TYR A 76 6.97 3.14 -6.27
CA TYR A 76 7.63 3.90 -7.33
C TYR A 76 8.37 2.95 -8.27
N PHE A 77 8.62 3.41 -9.49
CA PHE A 77 9.33 2.62 -10.49
C PHE A 77 10.71 2.18 -9.99
N TYR A 78 11.07 0.94 -10.28
CA TYR A 78 12.35 0.37 -9.88
C TYR A 78 12.64 0.40 -8.36
N ARG A 79 11.61 0.39 -7.51
CA ARG A 79 11.76 0.29 -6.04
C ARG A 79 12.58 -0.94 -5.65
N THR A 80 13.53 -0.76 -4.72
CA THR A 80 14.50 -1.81 -4.34
C THR A 80 15.34 -2.29 -5.54
N PRO A 81 16.25 -1.46 -6.08
CA PRO A 81 17.00 -1.72 -7.32
C PRO A 81 17.62 -3.13 -7.45
N ARG A 82 18.10 -3.68 -6.33
CA ARG A 82 18.73 -5.01 -6.27
C ARG A 82 17.81 -6.15 -6.73
N ILE A 83 16.49 -6.03 -6.55
CA ILE A 83 15.52 -7.02 -7.03
C ILE A 83 15.50 -7.04 -8.55
N TRP A 84 15.46 -5.87 -9.17
CA TRP A 84 15.44 -5.71 -10.63
C TRP A 84 16.76 -6.15 -11.27
N ASP A 85 17.88 -5.83 -10.64
CA ASP A 85 19.20 -6.36 -11.02
C ASP A 85 19.22 -7.89 -11.06
N TYR A 86 18.64 -8.54 -10.05
CA TYR A 86 18.55 -9.99 -9.99
C TYR A 86 17.64 -10.54 -11.08
N ILE A 87 16.48 -9.92 -11.29
CA ILE A 87 15.52 -10.35 -12.30
C ILE A 87 16.15 -10.29 -13.70
N GLU A 88 16.76 -9.16 -14.05
CA GLU A 88 17.36 -8.95 -15.38
C GLU A 88 18.60 -9.83 -15.60
N LYS A 89 19.52 -9.88 -14.63
CA LYS A 89 20.84 -10.51 -14.82
C LYS A 89 20.84 -12.01 -14.52
N LYS A 90 19.86 -12.53 -13.80
CA LYS A 90 19.84 -13.94 -13.36
C LYS A 90 18.53 -14.65 -13.66
N LEU A 91 17.40 -14.13 -13.17
CA LEU A 91 16.12 -14.85 -13.25
C LEU A 91 15.66 -15.04 -14.70
N LEU A 92 15.51 -13.96 -15.47
CA LEU A 92 15.01 -14.02 -16.84
C LEU A 92 15.92 -14.86 -17.76
N PRO A 93 17.26 -14.68 -17.78
CA PRO A 93 18.14 -15.54 -18.57
C PRO A 93 18.02 -17.03 -18.22
N SER A 94 18.05 -17.36 -16.93
CA SER A 94 17.97 -18.75 -16.48
C SER A 94 16.62 -19.37 -16.81
N TRP A 95 15.53 -18.64 -16.58
CA TRP A 95 14.18 -19.13 -16.84
C TRP A 95 13.94 -19.36 -18.34
N PHE A 96 14.38 -18.42 -19.18
CA PHE A 96 14.24 -18.50 -20.63
C PHE A 96 14.96 -19.73 -21.21
N GLN A 97 16.17 -20.02 -20.73
CA GLN A 97 16.94 -21.21 -21.15
C GLN A 97 16.25 -22.52 -20.76
N SER A 98 15.67 -22.59 -19.56
CA SER A 98 15.03 -23.81 -19.05
C SER A 98 13.63 -24.06 -19.60
N ASN A 99 12.96 -23.02 -20.12
CA ASN A 99 11.55 -23.10 -20.52
C ASN A 99 11.35 -22.64 -21.98
N PRO A 100 11.93 -23.35 -22.96
CA PRO A 100 11.82 -22.97 -24.36
C PRO A 100 10.35 -22.94 -24.79
N LYS A 101 9.93 -21.81 -25.37
CA LYS A 101 8.56 -21.54 -25.86
C LYS A 101 7.46 -21.44 -24.78
N ALA A 102 7.81 -21.43 -23.49
CA ALA A 102 6.83 -21.18 -22.43
C ALA A 102 6.54 -19.68 -22.27
N VAL A 103 5.35 -19.37 -21.74
CA VAL A 103 4.98 -18.00 -21.36
C VAL A 103 5.43 -17.72 -19.94
N PHE A 104 6.24 -16.67 -19.75
CA PHE A 104 6.63 -16.22 -18.42
C PHE A 104 5.43 -15.53 -17.74
N THR A 105 5.02 -16.05 -16.58
CA THR A 105 3.94 -15.47 -15.78
C THR A 105 4.49 -15.00 -14.44
N ALA A 106 4.02 -13.84 -13.99
CA ALA A 106 4.41 -13.24 -12.72
C ALA A 106 3.21 -12.53 -12.07
N TRP A 107 3.25 -12.42 -10.75
CA TRP A 107 2.20 -11.77 -9.97
C TRP A 107 2.81 -10.73 -9.02
N SER A 108 2.39 -9.47 -9.17
CA SER A 108 2.63 -8.44 -8.15
C SER A 108 1.45 -8.45 -7.18
N ALA A 109 1.66 -9.08 -6.01
CA ALA A 109 0.60 -9.37 -5.04
C ALA A 109 0.08 -8.11 -4.32
N ALA A 110 0.88 -7.05 -4.25
CA ALA A 110 0.53 -5.79 -3.60
C ALA A 110 0.91 -4.61 -4.51
N ALA A 111 0.28 -4.57 -5.70
CA ALA A 111 0.70 -3.67 -6.78
C ALA A 111 0.57 -2.17 -6.48
N SER A 112 -0.22 -1.77 -5.47
CA SER A 112 -0.49 -0.35 -5.17
C SER A 112 -0.95 0.41 -6.43
N SER A 113 -0.32 1.52 -6.82
CA SER A 113 -0.60 2.22 -8.10
C SER A 113 0.03 1.57 -9.35
N GLY A 114 0.74 0.46 -9.21
CA GLY A 114 1.12 -0.44 -10.31
C GLY A 114 2.56 -0.31 -10.81
N GLU A 115 3.37 0.60 -10.28
CA GLU A 115 4.73 0.87 -10.76
C GLU A 115 5.63 -0.37 -10.70
N GLU A 116 5.44 -1.27 -9.71
CA GLU A 116 6.18 -2.53 -9.62
C GLU A 116 5.83 -3.47 -10.79
N ALA A 117 4.54 -3.66 -11.06
CA ALA A 117 4.07 -4.50 -12.16
C ALA A 117 4.53 -3.95 -13.52
N HIS A 118 4.47 -2.62 -13.70
CA HIS A 118 4.98 -1.96 -14.89
C HIS A 118 6.51 -2.07 -15.03
N THR A 119 7.25 -1.94 -13.92
CA THR A 119 8.71 -2.14 -13.92
C THR A 119 9.06 -3.54 -14.42
N LEU A 120 8.37 -4.56 -13.93
CA LEU A 120 8.58 -5.94 -14.39
C LEU A 120 8.25 -6.11 -15.87
N ALA A 121 7.13 -5.55 -16.35
CA ALA A 121 6.74 -5.61 -17.75
C ALA A 121 7.78 -4.95 -18.67
N ILE A 122 8.31 -3.78 -18.29
CA ILE A 122 9.37 -3.08 -19.02
C ILE A 122 10.63 -3.96 -19.11
N LEU A 123 11.03 -4.59 -18.01
CA LEU A 123 12.20 -5.49 -17.99
C LEU A 123 11.99 -6.73 -18.88
N CYS A 124 10.82 -7.35 -18.82
CA CYS A 124 10.49 -8.49 -19.67
C CYS A 124 10.50 -8.13 -21.16
N GLN A 125 9.95 -6.97 -21.53
CA GLN A 125 9.98 -6.49 -22.91
C GLN A 125 11.42 -6.21 -23.37
N ALA A 126 12.21 -5.49 -22.56
CA ALA A 126 13.60 -5.21 -22.88
C ALA A 126 14.47 -6.48 -22.98
N PHE A 127 14.16 -7.52 -22.18
CA PHE A 127 14.82 -8.82 -22.29
C PHE A 127 14.46 -9.53 -23.59
N LYS A 128 13.17 -9.54 -23.96
CA LYS A 128 12.69 -10.15 -25.21
C LYS A 128 13.28 -9.47 -26.44
N ASP A 129 13.38 -8.15 -26.46
CA ASP A 129 13.97 -7.40 -27.58
C ASP A 129 15.44 -7.76 -27.83
N LYS A 130 16.17 -8.16 -26.76
CA LYS A 130 17.56 -8.64 -26.84
C LYS A 130 17.68 -10.13 -27.15
N ASN A 131 16.59 -10.90 -27.05
CA ASN A 131 16.55 -12.36 -27.16
C ASN A 131 15.28 -12.79 -27.94
N PRO A 132 15.24 -12.59 -29.27
CA PRO A 132 14.05 -12.83 -30.10
C PRO A 132 13.63 -14.30 -30.17
#